data_AF-A0A418VXN7-F1
#
_entry.id   AF-A0A418VXN7-F1
#
_cell.length_a   1.000
_cell.length_b   1.000
_cell.length_c   1.000
_cell.angle_alpha   90.00
_cell.angle_beta   90.00
_cell.angle_gamma   90.00
#
_symmetry.space_group_name_H-M   'P 1'
#
loop_
_entity.id
_entity.type
_entity.pdbx_description
1 polymer ?
#
loop_
_entity_poly.entity_id
_entity_poly.type
_entity_poly.pdbx_seq_one_letter_code
_entity_poly.pdbx_strand_id
1 'polypeptide(L)'
;MIGNIKWEELVCAVCQTIEERFDVLLDIDGEALDELDEIAKRTIGSYELAHPNPAKVAGHVVFWFRRLRPVTHRPESQNKLLVANETAALYLGLSICDLYRGEGSKETFHLPARVMKDWIASLRYNSHSPHAIAIAFEILTAEH
;
A
#
# COMPACT_ATOMS: atom_id res chain seq x y z
N MET A 1 -13.14 -9.59 10.39
CA MET A 1 -11.78 -10.09 10.06
C MET A 1 -10.89 -8.95 9.53
N ILE A 2 -10.81 -7.81 10.23
CA ILE A 2 -10.03 -6.63 9.77
C ILE A 2 -9.18 -6.04 10.89
N GLY A 3 -9.64 -6.14 12.13
CA GLY A 3 -8.80 -5.90 13.31
C GLY A 3 -7.62 -6.87 13.49
N ASN A 4 -7.31 -7.70 12.48
CA ASN A 4 -6.19 -8.65 12.47
C ASN A 4 -5.23 -8.43 11.29
N ILE A 5 -5.31 -7.30 10.56
CA ILE A 5 -4.25 -7.00 9.57
C ILE A 5 -2.96 -6.76 10.34
N LYS A 6 -1.97 -7.61 10.09
CA LYS A 6 -0.64 -7.47 10.67
C LYS A 6 0.18 -6.54 9.79
N TRP A 7 0.02 -5.22 10.00
CA TRP A 7 0.63 -4.20 9.15
C TRP A 7 2.14 -4.33 9.04
N GLU A 8 2.81 -4.61 10.16
CA GLU A 8 4.25 -4.79 10.18
C GLU A 8 4.69 -5.95 9.27
N GLU A 9 4.01 -7.11 9.34
CA GLU A 9 4.30 -8.25 8.45
C GLU A 9 4.05 -7.88 6.97
N LEU A 10 2.96 -7.18 6.68
CA LEU A 10 2.58 -6.78 5.32
C LEU A 10 3.58 -5.77 4.74
N VAL A 11 3.95 -4.75 5.51
CA VAL A 11 4.89 -3.71 5.07
C VAL A 11 6.31 -4.27 4.97
N CYS A 12 6.72 -5.17 5.87
CA CYS A 12 7.99 -5.89 5.75
C CYS A 12 8.06 -6.68 4.45
N ALA A 13 7.02 -7.45 4.11
CA ALA A 13 6.98 -8.23 2.87
C ALA A 13 7.05 -7.33 1.61
N VAL A 14 6.34 -6.20 1.62
CA VAL A 14 6.41 -5.20 0.55
C VAL A 14 7.82 -4.60 0.45
N CYS A 15 8.45 -4.25 1.57
CA CYS A 15 9.79 -3.67 1.57
C CYS A 15 10.83 -4.67 1.07
N GLN A 16 10.78 -5.94 1.51
CA GLN A 16 11.66 -7.00 1.00
C GLN A 16 11.55 -7.15 -0.53
N THR A 17 10.32 -7.13 -1.06
CA THR A 17 10.08 -7.17 -2.50
C THR A 17 10.74 -5.98 -3.22
N ILE A 18 10.72 -4.79 -2.62
CA ILE A 18 11.34 -3.59 -3.18
C ILE A 18 12.85 -3.66 -3.07
N GLU A 19 13.39 -4.11 -1.94
CA GLU A 19 14.82 -4.30 -1.72
C GLU A 19 15.43 -5.23 -2.79
N GLU A 20 14.83 -6.41 -3.00
CA GLU A 20 15.27 -7.39 -3.99
C GLU A 20 15.18 -6.84 -5.42
N ARG A 21 14.06 -6.16 -5.75
CA ARG A 21 13.79 -5.70 -7.11
C ARG A 21 14.65 -4.51 -7.53
N PHE A 22 14.98 -3.64 -6.59
CA PHE A 22 15.68 -2.38 -6.87
C PHE A 22 17.10 -2.35 -6.31
N ASP A 23 17.56 -3.43 -5.68
CA ASP A 23 18.89 -3.56 -5.08
C ASP A 23 19.17 -2.41 -4.08
N VAL A 24 18.21 -2.19 -3.16
CA VAL A 24 18.27 -1.16 -2.11
C VAL A 24 18.10 -1.81 -0.74
N LEU A 25 18.51 -1.11 0.32
CA LEU A 25 18.24 -1.50 1.71
C LEU A 25 17.35 -0.45 2.38
N LEU A 26 16.28 -0.90 3.02
CA LEU A 26 15.21 -0.08 3.57
C LEU A 26 15.02 -0.35 5.06
N ASP A 27 14.74 0.73 5.80
CA ASP A 27 14.22 0.68 7.17
C ASP A 27 12.79 1.17 7.22
N ILE A 28 12.06 0.66 8.20
CA ILE A 28 10.66 0.98 8.43
C ILE A 28 10.55 1.66 9.79
N ASP A 29 9.97 2.85 9.81
CA ASP A 29 9.64 3.58 11.02
C ASP A 29 8.42 2.96 11.71
N GLY A 30 8.66 2.32 12.87
CA GLY A 30 7.61 1.66 13.65
C GLY A 30 6.55 2.62 14.18
N GLU A 31 6.92 3.84 14.59
CA GLU A 31 5.95 4.82 15.10
C GLU A 31 4.96 5.24 14.00
N ALA A 32 5.47 5.41 12.78
CA ALA A 32 4.64 5.70 11.62
C ALA A 32 3.73 4.51 11.23
N LEU A 33 4.15 3.27 11.49
CA LEU A 33 3.27 2.09 11.32
C LEU A 33 2.17 2.01 12.37
N ASP A 34 2.48 2.32 13.63
CA ASP A 34 1.49 2.37 14.70
C ASP A 34 0.41 3.43 14.40
N GLU A 35 0.82 4.61 13.91
CA GLU A 35 -0.12 5.64 13.48
C GLU A 35 -0.98 5.17 12.30
N LEU A 36 -0.39 4.46 11.33
CA LEU A 36 -1.12 3.90 10.20
C LEU A 36 -2.17 2.88 10.66
N ASP A 37 -1.85 2.02 11.63
CA ASP A 37 -2.78 1.04 12.19
C ASP A 37 -3.96 1.73 12.88
N GLU A 38 -3.71 2.74 13.71
CA GLU A 38 -4.76 3.53 14.36
C GLU A 38 -5.68 4.23 13.35
N ILE A 39 -5.10 4.79 12.28
CA ILE A 39 -5.86 5.40 11.18
C ILE A 39 -6.71 4.37 10.45
N ALA A 40 -6.15 3.19 10.17
CA ALA A 40 -6.85 2.11 9.49
C ALA A 40 -8.03 1.62 10.35
N LYS A 41 -7.82 1.35 11.64
CA LYS A 41 -8.87 1.00 12.61
C LYS A 41 -9.98 2.04 12.65
N ARG A 42 -9.65 3.33 12.72
CA ARG A 42 -10.64 4.43 12.75
C ARG A 42 -11.43 4.53 11.45
N THR A 43 -10.73 4.49 10.31
CA THR A 43 -11.36 4.59 8.98
C THR A 43 -12.27 3.40 8.73
N ILE A 44 -11.81 2.19 9.05
CA ILE A 44 -12.56 0.95 8.89
C ILE A 44 -13.75 0.89 9.85
N GLY A 45 -13.55 1.29 11.12
CA GLY A 45 -14.63 1.38 12.11
C GLY A 45 -15.70 2.40 11.75
N SER A 46 -15.37 3.42 10.94
CA SER A 46 -16.34 4.39 10.42
C SER A 46 -17.17 3.88 9.23
N TYR A 47 -16.69 2.83 8.55
CA TYR A 47 -17.53 2.11 7.60
C TYR A 47 -18.43 1.18 8.42
N GLU A 48 -19.67 1.59 8.68
CA GLU A 48 -20.74 0.75 9.25
C GLU A 48 -21.17 -0.39 8.31
N LEU A 49 -20.20 -1.03 7.64
CA LEU A 49 -20.40 -2.09 6.68
C LEU A 49 -19.80 -3.34 7.30
N ALA A 50 -20.64 -4.34 7.55
CA ALA A 50 -20.22 -5.68 7.97
C ALA A 50 -19.12 -6.27 7.04
N HIS A 51 -19.01 -5.75 5.82
CA HIS A 51 -17.96 -6.05 4.83
C HIS A 51 -17.48 -4.74 4.17
N PRO A 52 -16.40 -4.11 4.66
CA PRO A 52 -15.86 -2.91 4.02
C PRO A 52 -15.20 -3.25 2.68
N ASN A 53 -15.39 -2.36 1.72
CA ASN A 53 -14.83 -2.50 0.38
C ASN A 53 -13.28 -2.41 0.46
N PRO A 54 -12.55 -3.44 -0.02
CA PRO A 54 -11.08 -3.50 0.06
C PRO A 54 -10.38 -2.35 -0.65
N ALA A 55 -10.90 -1.91 -1.79
CA ALA A 55 -10.35 -0.81 -2.55
C ALA A 55 -10.45 0.53 -1.79
N LYS A 56 -11.50 0.71 -0.98
CA LYS A 56 -11.63 1.88 -0.09
C LYS A 56 -10.59 1.84 1.03
N VAL A 57 -10.39 0.67 1.65
CA VAL A 57 -9.35 0.47 2.66
C VAL A 57 -7.97 0.74 2.06
N ALA A 58 -7.67 0.12 0.92
CA ALA A 58 -6.43 0.33 0.17
C ALA A 58 -6.21 1.82 -0.15
N GLY A 59 -7.21 2.52 -0.69
CA GLY A 59 -7.11 3.94 -1.03
C GLY A 59 -6.75 4.82 0.18
N HIS A 60 -7.36 4.56 1.34
CA HIS A 60 -7.03 5.25 2.58
C HIS A 60 -5.62 4.91 3.09
N VAL A 61 -5.25 3.64 3.08
CA VAL A 61 -3.92 3.20 3.52
C VAL A 61 -2.83 3.78 2.63
N VAL A 62 -2.97 3.71 1.31
CA VAL A 62 -2.00 4.30 0.36
C VAL A 62 -1.86 5.80 0.58
N PHE A 63 -2.98 6.51 0.81
CA PHE A 63 -2.93 7.94 1.09
C PHE A 63 -2.12 8.24 2.36
N TRP A 64 -2.43 7.58 3.47
CA TRP A 64 -1.79 7.86 4.76
C TRP A 64 -0.35 7.37 4.82
N PHE A 65 -0.06 6.18 4.28
CA PHE A 65 1.31 5.67 4.16
C PHE A 65 2.21 6.67 3.43
N ARG A 66 1.71 7.27 2.34
CA ARG A 66 2.45 8.32 1.61
C ARG A 66 2.64 9.60 2.40
N ARG A 67 1.72 9.95 3.30
CA ARG A 67 1.86 11.13 4.15
C ARG A 67 2.83 10.92 5.29
N LEU A 68 2.79 9.74 5.92
CA LEU A 68 3.65 9.36 7.04
C LEU A 68 5.09 9.05 6.59
N ARG A 69 5.24 8.52 5.36
CA ARG A 69 6.52 8.17 4.75
C ARG A 69 7.39 7.26 5.63
N PRO A 70 6.87 6.10 6.08
CA PRO A 70 7.55 5.24 7.05
C PRO A 70 8.83 4.59 6.51
N VAL A 71 9.04 4.59 5.19
CA VAL A 71 10.18 3.89 4.58
C VAL A 71 11.35 4.85 4.38
N THR A 72 12.51 4.49 4.89
CA THR A 72 13.77 5.22 4.69
C THR A 72 14.86 4.30 4.16
N HIS A 73 15.89 4.86 3.53
CA HIS A 73 17.05 4.08 3.09
C HIS A 73 18.00 3.84 4.25
N ARG A 74 18.47 2.60 4.42
CA ARG A 74 19.55 2.31 5.35
C ARG A 74 20.85 3.02 4.93
N PRO A 75 21.70 3.44 5.87
CA PRO A 75 23.00 4.04 5.56
C PRO A 75 23.88 3.17 4.66
N GLU A 76 23.76 1.85 4.75
CA GLU A 76 24.54 0.87 4.01
C GLU A 76 24.05 0.66 2.57
N SER A 77 22.88 1.19 2.20
CA SER A 77 22.31 1.03 0.87
C SER A 77 23.17 1.75 -0.18
N GLN A 78 23.77 1.00 -1.10
CA GLN A 78 24.59 1.57 -2.18
C GLN A 78 23.75 2.27 -3.24
N ASN A 79 22.56 1.76 -3.52
CA ASN A 79 21.59 2.38 -4.43
C ASN A 79 20.54 3.19 -3.65
N LYS A 80 19.86 4.09 -4.34
CA LYS A 80 18.75 4.87 -3.79
C LYS A 80 17.54 4.84 -4.70
N LEU A 81 16.40 4.48 -4.12
CA LEU A 81 15.09 4.57 -4.75
C LEU A 81 14.37 5.84 -4.27
N LEU A 82 14.44 6.92 -5.04
CA LEU A 82 13.84 8.21 -4.64
C LEU A 82 12.32 8.17 -4.41
N VAL A 83 11.65 7.12 -4.90
CA VAL A 83 10.19 6.88 -4.81
C VAL A 83 9.85 5.70 -3.90
N ALA A 84 10.70 5.37 -2.92
CA ALA A 84 10.51 4.19 -2.08
C ALA A 84 9.15 4.19 -1.37
N ASN A 85 8.73 5.32 -0.80
CA ASN A 85 7.44 5.43 -0.11
C ASN A 85 6.24 5.32 -1.07
N GLU A 86 6.30 5.94 -2.25
CA GLU A 86 5.22 5.81 -3.24
C GLU A 86 5.12 4.40 -3.80
N THR A 87 6.27 3.76 -4.00
CA THR A 87 6.34 2.36 -4.46
C THR A 87 5.77 1.43 -3.40
N ALA A 88 6.24 1.55 -2.15
CA ALA A 88 5.74 0.77 -1.02
C ALA A 88 4.25 1.00 -0.80
N ALA A 89 3.77 2.25 -0.83
CA ALA A 89 2.35 2.55 -0.69
C ALA A 89 1.51 1.87 -1.78
N LEU A 90 1.94 1.92 -3.05
CA LEU A 90 1.20 1.28 -4.14
C LEU A 90 1.14 -0.25 -3.97
N TYR A 91 2.28 -0.88 -3.66
CA TYR A 91 2.35 -2.33 -3.44
C TYR A 91 1.53 -2.76 -2.23
N LEU A 92 1.53 -1.95 -1.17
CA LEU A 92 0.71 -2.17 0.02
C LEU A 92 -0.78 -2.12 -0.32
N GLY A 93 -1.22 -1.12 -1.09
CA GLY A 93 -2.60 -1.02 -1.55
C GLY A 93 -3.05 -2.21 -2.39
N LEU A 94 -2.20 -2.65 -3.33
CA LEU A 94 -2.47 -3.86 -4.12
C LEU A 94 -2.55 -5.12 -3.26
N SER A 95 -1.64 -5.26 -2.28
CA SER A 95 -1.64 -6.39 -1.34
C SER A 95 -2.91 -6.43 -0.49
N ILE A 96 -3.42 -5.27 -0.06
CA ILE A 96 -4.70 -5.18 0.65
C ILE A 96 -5.85 -5.61 -0.27
N CYS A 97 -5.88 -5.14 -1.52
CA CYS A 97 -6.89 -5.59 -2.47
C CYS A 97 -6.86 -7.12 -2.67
N ASP A 98 -5.66 -7.73 -2.76
CA ASP A 98 -5.49 -9.18 -2.89
C ASP A 98 -5.97 -9.95 -1.65
N LEU A 99 -5.61 -9.52 -0.43
CA LEU A 99 -5.99 -10.20 0.82
C LEU A 99 -7.50 -10.36 1.00
N TYR A 100 -8.29 -9.45 0.44
CA TYR A 100 -9.74 -9.44 0.59
C TYR A 100 -10.51 -10.14 -0.54
N ARG A 101 -9.82 -10.73 -1.54
CA ARG A 101 -10.48 -11.52 -2.59
C ARG A 101 -10.95 -12.91 -2.14
N GLY A 102 -10.66 -13.30 -0.90
CA GLY A 102 -11.04 -14.60 -0.32
C GLY A 102 -10.13 -15.76 -0.77
N GLU A 103 -10.08 -16.84 0.02
CA GLU A 103 -9.15 -17.98 -0.12
C GLU A 103 -9.23 -18.78 -1.45
N GLY A 104 -10.08 -18.40 -2.40
CA GLY A 104 -10.25 -19.07 -3.70
C GLY A 104 -9.61 -18.36 -4.89
N SER A 105 -9.19 -17.11 -4.73
CA SER A 105 -8.58 -16.30 -5.80
C SER A 105 -7.11 -16.67 -5.98
N LYS A 106 -6.78 -17.42 -7.04
CA LYS A 106 -5.38 -17.82 -7.36
C LYS A 106 -4.61 -16.78 -8.18
N GLU A 107 -5.28 -15.74 -8.66
CA GLU A 107 -4.65 -14.71 -9.49
C GLU A 107 -4.30 -13.50 -8.64
N THR A 108 -3.00 -13.24 -8.48
CA THR A 108 -2.46 -12.00 -7.93
C THR A 108 -2.68 -10.85 -8.92
N PHE A 109 -2.99 -9.66 -8.42
CA PHE A 109 -3.08 -8.48 -9.29
C PHE A 109 -1.73 -8.16 -9.94
N HIS A 110 -1.71 -8.11 -11.27
CA HIS A 110 -0.53 -7.74 -12.06
C HIS A 110 -0.81 -6.48 -12.87
N LEU A 111 -0.09 -5.40 -12.56
CA LEU A 111 -0.09 -4.19 -13.40
C LEU A 111 1.08 -4.23 -14.39
N PRO A 112 0.87 -3.84 -15.66
CA PRO A 112 1.98 -3.64 -16.59
C PRO A 112 3.01 -2.66 -16.01
N ALA A 113 4.30 -2.96 -16.20
CA ALA A 113 5.39 -2.18 -15.60
C ALA A 113 5.32 -0.68 -15.93
N ARG A 114 4.83 -0.33 -17.13
CA ARG A 114 4.60 1.06 -17.53
C ARG A 114 3.52 1.73 -16.68
N VAL A 115 2.36 1.09 -16.53
CA VAL A 115 1.24 1.60 -15.71
C VAL A 115 1.68 1.80 -14.27
N MET A 116 2.42 0.83 -13.72
CA MET A 116 2.97 0.92 -12.37
C MET A 116 3.91 2.14 -12.21
N LYS A 117 4.82 2.37 -13.17
CA LYS A 117 5.72 3.54 -13.15
C LYS A 117 4.96 4.86 -13.23
N ASP A 118 4.00 4.95 -14.15
CA ASP A 118 3.18 6.16 -14.33
C ASP A 118 2.36 6.46 -13.07
N TRP A 119 1.85 5.43 -12.40
CA TRP A 119 1.10 5.60 -11.16
C TRP A 119 2.00 6.01 -10.00
N ILE A 120 3.18 5.41 -9.83
CA ILE A 120 4.17 5.84 -8.82
C ILE A 120 4.55 7.31 -9.01
N ALA A 121 4.82 7.72 -10.26
CA ALA A 121 5.08 9.12 -10.58
C ALA A 121 3.88 10.01 -10.26
N SER A 122 2.67 9.58 -10.65
CA SER A 122 1.44 10.33 -10.36
C SER A 122 1.19 10.48 -8.87
N LEU A 123 1.44 9.44 -8.08
CA LEU A 123 1.39 9.50 -6.63
C LEU A 123 2.37 10.57 -6.15
N ARG A 124 3.66 10.48 -6.51
CA ARG A 124 4.67 11.45 -6.07
C ARG A 124 4.32 12.91 -6.32
N TYR A 125 3.84 13.22 -7.53
CA TYR A 125 3.70 14.61 -7.99
C TYR A 125 2.30 15.19 -7.84
N ASN A 126 1.28 14.39 -7.52
CA ASN A 126 -0.09 14.86 -7.39
C ASN A 126 -0.70 14.56 -6.01
N SER A 127 -1.58 15.46 -5.58
CA SER A 127 -2.37 15.34 -4.36
C SER A 127 -3.61 14.47 -4.61
N HIS A 128 -3.41 13.16 -4.61
CA HIS A 128 -4.51 12.20 -4.66
C HIS A 128 -5.25 12.17 -3.33
N SER A 129 -6.57 12.35 -3.33
CA SER A 129 -7.39 12.11 -2.13
C SER A 129 -7.55 10.60 -1.89
N PRO A 130 -7.86 10.16 -0.65
CA PRO A 130 -8.15 8.75 -0.38
C PRO A 130 -9.20 8.16 -1.33
N HIS A 131 -10.23 8.94 -1.66
CA HIS A 131 -11.33 8.55 -2.54
C HIS A 131 -10.88 8.39 -4.00
N ALA A 132 -10.01 9.28 -4.49
CA ALA A 132 -9.49 9.18 -5.86
C ALA A 132 -8.66 7.89 -6.03
N ILE A 133 -7.84 7.56 -5.03
CA ILE A 133 -7.05 6.31 -5.04
C ILE A 133 -7.99 5.10 -4.90
N ALA A 134 -9.00 5.18 -4.03
CA ALA A 134 -9.98 4.12 -3.86
C ALA A 134 -10.72 3.79 -5.17
N ILE A 135 -11.16 4.81 -5.92
CA ILE A 135 -11.79 4.61 -7.24
C ILE A 135 -10.84 3.89 -8.20
N ALA A 136 -9.55 4.26 -8.22
CA ALA A 136 -8.57 3.58 -9.08
C ALA A 136 -8.43 2.10 -8.71
N PHE A 137 -8.38 1.77 -7.41
CA PHE A 137 -8.38 0.38 -6.96
C PHE A 137 -9.71 -0.32 -7.25
N GLU A 138 -10.86 0.34 -7.09
CA GLU A 138 -12.17 -0.22 -7.41
C GLU A 138 -12.23 -0.64 -8.88
N ILE A 139 -11.81 0.24 -9.80
CA ILE A 139 -11.73 -0.07 -11.24
C ILE A 139 -10.83 -1.28 -11.50
N LEU A 140 -9.65 -1.33 -10.87
CA LEU A 140 -8.72 -2.44 -11.03
C LEU A 140 -9.26 -3.77 -10.50
N THR A 141 -10.04 -3.71 -9.42
CA THR A 141 -10.63 -4.90 -8.80
C THR A 141 -11.98 -5.30 -9.39
N ALA A 142 -12.64 -4.42 -10.16
CA ALA A 142 -13.96 -4.66 -10.74
C ALA A 142 -13.93 -5.61 -11.95
N GLU A 143 -12.77 -5.78 -12.59
CA GLU A 143 -12.62 -6.63 -13.78
C GLU A 143 -12.31 -8.11 -13.47
N HIS A 144 -12.26 -8.50 -12.18
CA HIS A 144 -11.93 -9.88 -11.79
C HIS A 144 -12.77 -10.46 -10.66
#